data_AF-A0A4D4KPT9-F1
#
_entry.id   AF-A0A4D4KPT9-F1
#
_cell.length_a   1.000
_cell.length_b   1.000
_cell.length_c   1.000
_cell.angle_alpha   90.00
_cell.angle_beta   90.00
_cell.angle_gamma   90.00
#
_symmetry.space_group_name_H-M   'P 1'
#
loop_
_entity.id
_entity.type
_entity.pdbx_description
1 polymer ?
#
loop_
_entity_poly.entity_id
_entity_poly.type
_entity_poly.pdbx_seq_one_letter_code
_entity_poly.pdbx_strand_id
1 'polypeptide(L)'
;MNRRPRKPAVPDPAAFPTRPYDLIKEFTIALVVVALLTAGLAAVFSSPDVKPVTLASWSRADGADFTATAVTELGGTNGTAEYGPPYNHTPGAAQKLGPVGLQSAAGVRIPVDTANDFVLRPLRDAPEPPAVTAALATWTAAPAARQQAWTKAYSDALAKAGGGAPAKGDYGPIPVLTSRLLGLARSGALDGELQAEGKFYQTDYTRPLLFLSDGSYLESRARAEHLGGDQWG
;
A
#
# COMPACT_ATOMS: atom_id res chain seq x y z
N MET A 1 42.17 -6.77 -86.21
CA MET A 1 42.52 -5.73 -85.21
C MET A 1 41.34 -5.51 -84.27
N ASN A 2 41.35 -6.09 -83.07
CA ASN A 2 40.30 -5.87 -82.07
C ASN A 2 40.69 -4.68 -81.16
N ARG A 3 40.05 -3.52 -81.35
CA ARG A 3 40.11 -2.42 -80.38
C ARG A 3 39.10 -2.71 -79.27
N ARG A 4 39.57 -3.10 -78.09
CA ARG A 4 38.71 -3.14 -76.89
C ARG A 4 38.30 -1.70 -76.52
N PRO A 5 37.02 -1.43 -76.22
CA PRO A 5 36.61 -0.12 -75.73
C PRO A 5 37.25 0.14 -74.36
N ARG A 6 37.94 1.27 -74.23
CA ARG A 6 38.50 1.76 -72.96
C ARG A 6 37.32 2.06 -72.04
N LYS A 7 37.25 1.38 -70.88
CA LYS A 7 36.28 1.75 -69.83
C LYS A 7 36.54 3.22 -69.45
N PRO A 8 35.49 4.06 -69.34
CA PRO A 8 35.66 5.44 -68.89
C PRO A 8 36.36 5.43 -67.52
N ALA A 9 37.38 6.28 -67.39
CA ALA A 9 38.12 6.43 -66.14
C ALA A 9 37.15 6.91 -65.06
N VAL A 10 37.11 6.21 -63.94
CA VAL A 10 36.34 6.66 -62.77
C VAL A 10 36.97 7.99 -62.33
N PRO A 11 36.19 9.08 -62.19
CA PRO A 11 36.71 10.36 -61.74
C PRO A 11 37.42 10.20 -60.39
N ASP A 12 38.59 10.83 -60.24
CA ASP A 12 39.31 10.85 -58.96
C ASP A 12 38.41 11.51 -57.90
N PRO A 13 38.08 10.82 -56.79
CA PRO A 13 37.28 11.39 -55.71
C PRO A 13 37.85 12.69 -55.14
N ALA A 14 39.18 12.88 -55.23
CA ALA A 14 39.85 14.10 -54.78
C ALA A 14 39.63 15.31 -55.72
N ALA A 15 39.09 15.11 -56.93
CA ALA A 15 38.79 16.17 -57.88
C ALA A 15 37.47 16.92 -57.56
N PHE A 16 36.68 16.42 -56.61
CA PHE A 16 35.45 17.08 -56.18
C PHE A 16 35.72 18.10 -55.06
N PRO A 17 35.04 19.25 -55.04
CA PRO A 17 35.20 20.24 -53.98
C PRO A 17 34.88 19.65 -52.60
N THR A 18 35.84 19.65 -51.68
CA THR A 18 35.66 19.22 -50.29
C THR A 18 35.43 20.43 -49.38
N ARG A 19 34.46 20.36 -48.46
CA ARG A 19 34.38 21.31 -47.34
C ARG A 19 35.24 20.83 -46.17
N PRO A 20 35.99 21.72 -45.49
CA PRO A 20 36.65 21.36 -44.25
C PRO A 20 35.59 21.01 -43.21
N TYR A 21 35.64 19.78 -42.70
CA TYR A 21 34.71 19.27 -41.70
C TYR A 21 35.45 19.16 -40.36
N ASP A 22 35.01 19.94 -39.38
CA ASP A 22 35.56 19.89 -38.03
C ASP A 22 34.73 18.94 -37.17
N LEU A 23 35.26 17.72 -37.03
CA LEU A 23 34.66 16.65 -36.22
C LEU A 23 34.43 17.09 -34.77
N ILE A 24 35.33 17.88 -34.19
CA ILE A 24 35.24 18.30 -32.78
C ILE A 24 34.09 19.29 -32.62
N LYS A 25 33.96 20.25 -33.55
CA LYS A 25 32.87 21.23 -33.54
C LYS A 25 31.50 20.56 -33.66
N GLU A 26 31.31 19.70 -34.67
CA GLU A 26 30.02 19.06 -34.93
C GLU A 26 29.65 18.07 -33.82
N PHE A 27 30.62 17.31 -33.30
CA PHE A 27 30.40 16.46 -32.13
C PHE A 27 29.96 17.27 -30.90
N THR A 28 30.62 18.41 -30.63
CA THR A 28 30.27 19.27 -29.49
C THR A 28 28.86 19.83 -29.63
N ILE A 29 28.49 20.31 -30.82
CA ILE A 29 27.13 20.81 -31.09
C ILE A 29 26.12 19.69 -30.92
N ALA A 30 26.36 18.52 -31.52
CA ALA A 30 25.48 17.37 -31.40
C ALA A 30 25.31 16.93 -29.94
N LEU A 31 26.39 16.88 -29.16
CA LEU A 31 26.36 16.52 -27.74
C LEU A 31 25.51 17.51 -26.93
N VAL A 32 25.71 18.82 -27.13
CA VAL A 32 24.92 19.86 -26.45
C VAL A 32 23.44 19.76 -26.83
N VAL A 33 23.13 19.61 -28.12
CA VAL A 33 21.75 19.49 -28.60
C VAL A 33 21.08 18.25 -28.01
N VAL A 34 21.75 17.08 -28.05
CA VAL A 34 21.21 15.84 -27.48
C VAL A 34 21.02 15.98 -25.96
N ALA A 35 21.98 16.54 -25.23
CA ALA A 35 21.85 16.73 -23.79
C ALA A 35 20.67 17.64 -23.43
N LEU A 36 20.48 18.74 -24.15
CA LEU A 36 19.35 19.66 -23.96
C LEU A 36 18.02 19.00 -24.31
N LEU A 37 17.96 18.24 -25.41
CA LEU A 37 16.77 17.48 -25.78
C LEU A 37 16.44 16.42 -24.74
N THR A 38 17.43 15.68 -24.25
CA THR A 38 17.23 14.66 -23.19
C THR A 38 16.75 15.32 -21.90
N ALA A 39 17.34 16.42 -21.46
CA ALA A 39 16.90 17.14 -20.26
C ALA A 39 15.48 17.71 -20.42
N GLY A 40 15.17 18.27 -21.59
CA GLY A 40 13.83 18.78 -21.89
C GLY A 40 12.77 17.68 -21.93
N LEU A 41 13.05 16.57 -22.61
CA LEU A 41 12.17 15.40 -22.63
C LEU A 41 12.01 14.80 -21.23
N ALA A 42 13.09 14.70 -20.44
CA ALA A 42 13.01 14.25 -19.06
C ALA A 42 12.11 15.18 -18.22
N ALA A 43 12.24 16.50 -18.34
CA ALA A 43 11.38 17.42 -17.60
C ALA A 43 9.89 17.31 -18.00
N VAL A 44 9.60 17.09 -19.28
CA VAL A 44 8.22 16.97 -19.80
C VAL A 44 7.59 15.61 -19.48
N PHE A 45 8.38 14.53 -19.54
CA PHE A 45 7.90 13.15 -19.41
C PHE A 45 8.28 12.50 -18.07
N SER A 46 8.89 13.22 -17.14
CA SER A 46 9.18 12.70 -15.80
C SER A 46 7.88 12.34 -15.09
N SER A 47 7.88 11.20 -14.40
CA SER A 47 6.81 10.87 -13.47
C SER A 47 6.86 11.80 -12.25
N PRO A 48 5.70 12.13 -11.64
CA PRO A 48 5.66 12.79 -10.33
C PRO A 48 6.39 11.95 -9.28
N ASP A 49 7.13 12.61 -8.38
CA ASP A 49 7.73 11.97 -7.21
C ASP A 49 6.67 11.78 -6.12
N VAL A 50 5.92 10.67 -6.19
CA VAL A 50 4.88 10.33 -5.23
C VAL A 50 5.47 9.47 -4.12
N LYS A 51 5.36 9.94 -2.87
CA LYS A 51 5.84 9.18 -1.71
C LYS A 51 5.02 7.92 -1.49
N PRO A 52 5.64 6.82 -1.02
CA PRO A 52 4.92 5.62 -0.65
C PRO A 52 3.83 5.89 0.39
N VAL A 53 2.69 5.23 0.24
CA VAL A 53 1.65 5.21 1.26
C VAL A 53 2.09 4.29 2.40
N THR A 54 2.01 4.79 3.64
CA THR A 54 2.34 4.09 4.88
C THR A 54 1.21 4.25 5.89
N LEU A 55 1.19 3.42 6.94
CA LEU A 55 0.23 3.61 8.04
C LEU A 55 0.46 4.95 8.74
N ALA A 56 1.71 5.43 8.76
CA ALA A 56 2.05 6.75 9.28
C ALA A 56 1.53 7.91 8.42
N SER A 57 1.56 7.81 7.09
CA SER A 57 0.95 8.84 6.23
C SER A 57 -0.57 8.80 6.32
N TRP A 58 -1.17 7.60 6.35
CA TRP A 58 -2.61 7.41 6.50
C TRP A 58 -3.11 7.99 7.82
N SER A 59 -2.59 7.55 8.96
CA SER A 59 -3.03 7.99 10.30
C SER A 59 -2.85 9.49 10.60
N ARG A 60 -1.95 10.16 9.87
CA ARG A 60 -1.77 11.63 9.93
C ARG A 60 -2.73 12.37 9.02
N ALA A 61 -2.98 11.84 7.82
CA ALA A 61 -3.89 12.45 6.85
C ALA A 61 -5.36 12.23 7.24
N ASP A 62 -5.71 11.01 7.67
CA ASP A 62 -7.05 10.60 8.04
C ASP A 62 -7.04 9.69 9.26
N GLY A 63 -6.84 10.30 10.44
CA GLY A 63 -6.86 9.56 11.70
C GLY A 63 -8.24 9.02 12.08
N ALA A 64 -9.31 9.57 11.51
CA ALA A 64 -10.67 9.11 11.77
C ALA A 64 -10.95 7.80 11.02
N ASP A 65 -10.62 7.74 9.73
CA ASP A 65 -10.65 6.52 8.93
C ASP A 65 -9.79 5.42 9.57
N PHE A 66 -8.53 5.74 9.92
CA PHE A 66 -7.65 4.80 10.64
C PHE A 66 -8.29 4.23 11.91
N THR A 67 -8.91 5.09 12.73
CA THR A 67 -9.55 4.67 13.97
C THR A 67 -10.77 3.81 13.67
N ALA A 68 -11.60 4.18 12.71
CA ALA A 68 -12.77 3.40 12.31
C ALA A 68 -12.37 2.01 11.79
N THR A 69 -11.35 1.93 10.93
CA THR A 69 -10.81 0.65 10.45
C THR A 69 -10.27 -0.18 11.60
N ALA A 70 -9.48 0.38 12.52
CA ALA A 70 -8.98 -0.37 13.68
C ALA A 70 -10.11 -0.96 14.56
N VAL A 71 -11.28 -0.33 14.62
CA VAL A 71 -12.45 -0.84 15.35
C VAL A 71 -13.13 -1.99 14.60
N THR A 72 -13.22 -1.91 13.26
CA THR A 72 -13.74 -3.01 12.44
C THR A 72 -12.77 -4.18 12.38
N GLU A 73 -11.45 -3.95 12.44
CA GLU A 73 -10.41 -4.98 12.71
C GLU A 73 -10.67 -5.70 14.03
N LEU A 74 -10.82 -4.96 15.14
CA LEU A 74 -11.16 -5.56 16.45
C LEU A 74 -12.49 -6.31 16.44
N GLY A 75 -13.46 -5.83 15.66
CA GLY A 75 -14.78 -6.45 15.53
C GLY A 75 -14.81 -7.67 14.61
N GLY A 76 -13.79 -7.88 13.78
CA GLY A 76 -13.78 -8.90 12.74
C GLY A 76 -14.81 -8.64 11.63
N THR A 77 -15.11 -7.38 11.32
CA THR A 77 -16.15 -6.96 10.35
C THR A 77 -15.59 -6.10 9.21
N ASN A 78 -14.28 -6.16 8.95
CA ASN A 78 -13.66 -5.51 7.80
C ASN A 78 -13.54 -6.48 6.62
N GLY A 79 -13.09 -5.96 5.47
CA GLY A 79 -12.91 -6.75 4.25
C GLY A 79 -12.04 -7.98 4.47
N THR A 80 -10.83 -7.82 4.99
CA THR A 80 -9.90 -8.93 5.28
C THR A 80 -10.47 -9.95 6.29
N ALA A 81 -11.23 -9.52 7.29
CA ALA A 81 -11.85 -10.38 8.31
C ALA A 81 -13.07 -11.16 7.79
N GLU A 82 -13.73 -10.65 6.76
CA GLU A 82 -14.88 -11.31 6.12
C GLU A 82 -14.47 -12.10 4.85
N TYR A 83 -13.26 -11.89 4.33
CA TYR A 83 -12.76 -12.54 3.10
C TYR A 83 -12.33 -14.00 3.27
N GLY A 84 -13.02 -14.97 2.67
CA GLY A 84 -12.77 -16.40 2.87
C GLY A 84 -11.34 -16.92 2.58
N PRO A 85 -11.10 -18.23 2.77
CA PRO A 85 -9.81 -18.85 2.45
C PRO A 85 -9.28 -18.39 1.08
N PRO A 86 -8.01 -17.95 0.99
CA PRO A 86 -6.86 -18.36 1.80
C PRO A 86 -6.48 -17.45 2.98
N TYR A 87 -7.16 -16.33 3.24
CA TYR A 87 -6.72 -15.35 4.25
C TYR A 87 -7.37 -15.56 5.63
N ASN A 88 -8.67 -15.86 5.67
CA ASN A 88 -9.38 -16.19 6.90
C ASN A 88 -10.21 -17.48 6.79
N HIS A 89 -10.93 -17.81 7.86
CA HIS A 89 -11.73 -19.03 7.98
C HIS A 89 -13.25 -18.79 7.88
N THR A 90 -13.68 -17.69 7.25
CA THR A 90 -15.10 -17.31 7.18
C THR A 90 -15.92 -18.31 6.35
N PRO A 91 -16.92 -18.98 6.96
CA PRO A 91 -17.74 -19.95 6.25
C PRO A 91 -18.50 -19.33 5.08
N GLY A 92 -18.43 -19.95 3.90
CA GLY A 92 -19.20 -19.53 2.73
C GLY A 92 -18.57 -18.40 1.90
N ALA A 93 -17.48 -17.77 2.37
CA ALA A 93 -16.82 -16.68 1.65
C ALA A 93 -15.81 -17.15 0.57
N ALA A 94 -15.46 -18.44 0.53
CA ALA A 94 -14.61 -19.01 -0.52
C ALA A 94 -15.36 -19.19 -1.84
N GLN A 95 -14.66 -18.99 -2.96
CA GLN A 95 -15.15 -19.35 -4.29
C GLN A 95 -15.32 -20.87 -4.41
N LYS A 96 -16.42 -21.28 -5.03
CA LYS A 96 -16.77 -22.70 -5.24
C LYS A 96 -16.95 -22.98 -6.72
N LEU A 97 -16.50 -24.16 -7.16
CA LEU A 97 -16.86 -24.73 -8.44
C LEU A 97 -17.78 -25.93 -8.17
N GLY A 98 -19.09 -25.72 -8.25
CA GLY A 98 -20.09 -26.71 -7.85
C GLY A 98 -20.00 -27.06 -6.35
N PRO A 99 -19.99 -28.35 -5.97
CA PRO A 99 -19.90 -28.75 -4.55
C PRO A 99 -18.47 -28.64 -3.98
N VAL A 100 -17.46 -28.33 -4.80
CA VAL A 100 -16.05 -28.31 -4.39
C VAL A 100 -15.56 -26.88 -4.18
N GLY A 101 -15.13 -26.58 -2.96
CA GLY A 101 -14.37 -25.36 -2.64
C GLY A 101 -12.88 -25.62 -2.77
N LEU A 102 -12.31 -25.40 -3.96
CA LEU A 102 -10.89 -25.66 -4.23
C LEU A 102 -9.97 -24.87 -3.28
N GLN A 103 -10.33 -23.62 -2.98
CA GLN A 103 -9.61 -22.77 -2.03
C GLN A 103 -9.65 -23.34 -0.61
N SER A 104 -10.83 -23.80 -0.14
CA SER A 104 -10.98 -24.43 1.17
C SER A 104 -10.24 -25.77 1.26
N ALA A 105 -10.15 -26.53 0.16
CA ALA A 105 -9.43 -27.80 0.09
C ALA A 105 -7.90 -27.61 0.12
N ALA A 106 -7.38 -26.55 -0.52
CA ALA A 106 -5.96 -26.20 -0.46
C ALA A 106 -5.51 -25.72 0.94
N GLY A 107 -6.47 -25.21 1.73
CA GLY A 107 -6.27 -24.73 3.09
C GLY A 107 -5.68 -23.33 3.17
N VAL A 108 -5.78 -22.73 4.37
CA VAL A 108 -5.22 -21.42 4.69
C VAL A 108 -3.74 -21.61 5.03
N ARG A 109 -2.84 -21.01 4.24
CA ARG A 109 -1.39 -21.10 4.46
C ARG A 109 -0.86 -20.04 5.40
N ILE A 110 -1.51 -18.87 5.42
CA ILE A 110 -1.16 -17.72 6.25
C ILE A 110 -2.48 -17.21 6.85
N PRO A 111 -2.90 -17.75 8.01
CA PRO A 111 -4.13 -17.28 8.65
C PRO A 111 -3.93 -15.87 9.17
N VAL A 112 -4.94 -15.02 8.97
CA VAL A 112 -5.00 -13.66 9.50
C VAL A 112 -6.14 -13.59 10.52
N ASP A 113 -5.81 -13.26 11.76
CA ASP A 113 -6.76 -12.86 12.79
C ASP A 113 -6.64 -11.34 12.92
N THR A 114 -7.50 -10.60 12.22
CA THR A 114 -7.41 -9.15 12.13
C THR A 114 -7.34 -8.44 13.50
N ALA A 115 -8.14 -8.91 14.47
CA ALA A 115 -8.14 -8.34 15.81
C ALA A 115 -6.78 -8.55 16.49
N ASN A 116 -6.23 -9.76 16.47
CA ASN A 116 -4.90 -10.01 17.07
C ASN A 116 -3.77 -9.40 16.24
N ASP A 117 -3.73 -9.67 14.94
CA ASP A 117 -2.61 -9.39 14.07
C ASP A 117 -2.41 -7.89 13.82
N PHE A 118 -3.50 -7.12 13.70
CA PHE A 118 -3.42 -5.70 13.32
C PHE A 118 -3.57 -4.75 14.51
N VAL A 119 -4.21 -5.20 15.60
CA VAL A 119 -4.49 -4.32 16.75
C VAL A 119 -3.85 -4.84 18.04
N LEU A 120 -4.21 -6.04 18.51
CA LEU A 120 -3.83 -6.46 19.86
C LEU A 120 -2.35 -6.81 20.00
N ARG A 121 -1.76 -7.54 19.04
CA ARG A 121 -0.34 -7.89 19.06
C ARG A 121 0.55 -6.65 18.97
N PRO A 122 0.38 -5.72 18.02
CA PRO A 122 1.19 -4.49 17.99
C PRO A 122 1.12 -3.67 19.28
N LEU A 123 -0.03 -3.68 19.96
CA LEU A 123 -0.16 -3.01 21.27
C LEU A 123 0.58 -3.73 22.39
N ARG A 124 0.62 -5.06 22.37
CA ARG A 124 1.37 -5.90 23.34
C ARG A 124 2.89 -5.79 23.15
N ASP A 125 3.33 -5.71 21.91
CA ASP A 125 4.75 -5.72 21.54
C ASP A 125 5.39 -4.33 21.73
N ALA A 126 4.59 -3.27 21.62
CA ALA A 126 5.01 -1.91 21.94
C ALA A 126 5.00 -1.64 23.47
N PRO A 127 5.93 -0.83 24.01
CA PRO A 127 5.95 -0.47 25.44
C PRO A 127 4.64 0.19 25.88
N GLU A 128 4.05 -0.31 26.96
CA GLU A 128 2.70 0.08 27.37
C GLU A 128 2.66 1.09 28.52
N PRO A 129 1.93 2.20 28.38
CA PRO A 129 1.35 2.90 29.52
C PRO A 129 0.43 1.93 30.30
N PRO A 130 0.37 1.97 31.64
CA PRO A 130 -0.45 1.03 32.44
C PRO A 130 -1.93 0.96 32.04
N ALA A 131 -2.47 2.05 31.48
CA ALA A 131 -3.84 2.10 30.98
C ALA A 131 -4.08 1.17 29.78
N VAL A 132 -3.09 1.00 28.90
CA VAL A 132 -3.20 0.13 27.71
C VAL A 132 -3.13 -1.33 28.15
N THR A 133 -2.24 -1.67 29.08
CA THR A 133 -2.17 -3.02 29.66
C THR A 133 -3.50 -3.42 30.33
N ALA A 134 -4.09 -2.52 31.10
CA ALA A 134 -5.40 -2.75 31.72
C ALA A 134 -6.52 -2.88 30.67
N ALA A 135 -6.47 -2.10 29.59
CA ALA A 135 -7.41 -2.18 28.49
C ALA A 135 -7.30 -3.52 27.74
N LEU A 136 -6.08 -4.00 27.46
CA LEU A 136 -5.84 -5.31 26.85
C LEU A 136 -6.33 -6.46 27.74
N ALA A 137 -6.08 -6.38 29.05
CA ALA A 137 -6.58 -7.35 30.01
C ALA A 137 -8.12 -7.36 30.05
N THR A 138 -8.74 -6.18 30.04
CA THR A 138 -10.21 -6.03 30.01
C THR A 138 -10.82 -6.61 28.74
N TRP A 139 -10.20 -6.35 27.59
CA TRP A 139 -10.62 -6.92 26.31
C TRP A 139 -10.52 -8.46 26.34
N THR A 140 -9.36 -8.98 26.75
CA THR A 140 -9.09 -10.42 26.77
C THR A 140 -9.98 -11.18 27.74
N ALA A 141 -10.34 -10.59 28.88
CA ALA A 141 -11.23 -11.19 29.86
C ALA A 141 -12.73 -11.12 29.47
N ALA A 142 -13.09 -10.27 28.52
CA ALA A 142 -14.48 -10.11 28.10
C ALA A 142 -14.94 -11.25 27.18
N PRO A 143 -16.18 -11.77 27.34
CA PRO A 143 -16.74 -12.71 26.38
C PRO A 143 -16.88 -12.09 24.98
N ALA A 144 -16.81 -12.93 23.93
CA ALA A 144 -16.92 -12.49 22.54
C ALA A 144 -18.17 -11.63 22.25
N ALA A 145 -19.32 -11.98 22.84
CA ALA A 145 -20.55 -11.18 22.71
C ALA A 145 -20.40 -9.75 23.26
N ARG A 146 -19.61 -9.57 24.32
CA ARG A 146 -19.33 -8.25 24.90
C ARG A 146 -18.33 -7.47 24.06
N GLN A 147 -17.30 -8.14 23.54
CA GLN A 147 -16.36 -7.54 22.58
C GLN A 147 -17.11 -7.01 21.34
N GLN A 148 -17.99 -7.82 20.76
CA GLN A 148 -18.85 -7.43 19.62
C GLN A 148 -19.80 -6.29 19.96
N ALA A 149 -20.39 -6.28 21.16
CA ALA A 149 -21.26 -5.19 21.60
C ALA A 149 -20.48 -3.87 21.70
N TRP A 150 -19.27 -3.89 22.25
CA TRP A 150 -18.42 -2.70 22.35
C TRP A 150 -17.95 -2.22 20.97
N THR A 151 -17.47 -3.10 20.09
CA THR A 151 -17.01 -2.71 18.75
C THR A 151 -18.14 -2.13 17.94
N LYS A 152 -19.32 -2.76 17.95
CA LYS A 152 -20.51 -2.22 17.29
C LYS A 152 -20.90 -0.85 17.84
N ALA A 153 -21.00 -0.71 19.16
CA ALA A 153 -21.40 0.55 19.79
C ALA A 153 -20.43 1.69 19.46
N TYR A 154 -19.13 1.40 19.42
CA TYR A 154 -18.11 2.39 19.12
C TYR A 154 -18.05 2.73 17.63
N SER A 155 -18.18 1.75 16.73
CA SER A 155 -18.33 1.99 15.28
C SER A 155 -19.53 2.87 14.98
N ASP A 156 -20.69 2.59 15.59
CA ASP A 156 -21.90 3.40 15.44
C ASP A 156 -21.68 4.84 15.96
N ALA A 157 -20.88 5.02 17.01
CA ALA A 157 -20.56 6.32 17.57
C ALA A 157 -19.59 7.11 16.67
N LEU A 158 -18.57 6.45 16.10
CA LEU A 158 -17.63 7.05 15.15
C LEU A 158 -18.34 7.49 13.87
N ALA A 159 -19.24 6.67 13.33
CA ALA A 159 -20.04 7.01 12.16
C ALA A 159 -20.88 8.27 12.41
N LYS A 160 -21.48 8.42 13.60
CA LYS A 160 -22.23 9.63 14.00
C LYS A 160 -21.34 10.85 14.22
N ALA A 161 -20.08 10.65 14.59
CA ALA A 161 -19.15 11.74 14.87
C ALA A 161 -18.58 12.39 13.59
N GLY A 162 -18.69 11.73 12.43
CA GLY A 162 -18.29 12.32 11.14
C GLY A 162 -16.82 12.76 11.09
N GLY A 163 -15.93 11.99 11.73
CA GLY A 163 -14.49 12.31 11.84
C GLY A 163 -14.09 13.07 13.11
N GLY A 164 -15.05 13.48 13.93
CA GLY A 164 -14.82 14.01 15.27
C GLY A 164 -14.65 12.94 16.35
N ALA A 165 -14.43 13.38 17.58
CA ALA A 165 -14.46 12.49 18.74
C ALA A 165 -15.89 11.95 18.96
N PRO A 166 -16.07 10.63 19.14
CA PRO A 166 -17.39 10.07 19.42
C PRO A 166 -17.92 10.57 20.76
N ALA A 167 -19.25 10.65 20.87
CA ALA A 167 -19.93 10.95 22.13
C ALA A 167 -19.54 9.94 23.21
N LYS A 168 -19.68 10.29 24.50
CA LYS A 168 -19.42 9.35 25.58
C LYS A 168 -20.42 8.19 25.54
N GLY A 169 -19.94 6.98 25.78
CA GLY A 169 -20.74 5.76 25.85
C GLY A 169 -19.95 4.61 26.46
N ASP A 170 -20.63 3.47 26.67
CA ASP A 170 -19.98 2.25 27.11
C ASP A 170 -19.36 1.51 25.92
N TYR A 171 -18.09 1.80 25.69
CA TYR A 171 -17.28 1.21 24.61
C TYR A 171 -16.20 0.27 25.14
N GLY A 172 -16.24 -0.04 26.45
CA GLY A 172 -15.21 -0.81 27.12
C GLY A 172 -13.80 -0.25 26.89
N PRO A 173 -12.80 -1.10 26.60
CA PRO A 173 -11.41 -0.68 26.43
C PRO A 173 -11.08 -0.08 25.06
N ILE A 174 -12.00 -0.12 24.08
CA ILE A 174 -11.73 0.18 22.67
C ILE A 174 -11.15 1.59 22.44
N PRO A 175 -11.66 2.67 23.06
CA PRO A 175 -11.09 4.00 22.86
C PRO A 175 -9.63 4.11 23.29
N VAL A 176 -9.24 3.39 24.35
CA VAL A 176 -7.85 3.37 24.84
C VAL A 176 -6.95 2.61 23.86
N LEU A 177 -7.38 1.43 23.42
CA LEU A 177 -6.62 0.59 22.48
C LEU A 177 -6.40 1.30 21.14
N THR A 178 -7.48 1.84 20.57
CA THR A 178 -7.44 2.53 19.26
C THR A 178 -6.68 3.85 19.31
N SER A 179 -6.79 4.61 20.41
CA SER A 179 -5.99 5.83 20.60
C SER A 179 -4.49 5.52 20.68
N ARG A 180 -4.10 4.46 21.39
CA ARG A 180 -2.70 4.03 21.44
C ARG A 180 -2.20 3.56 20.08
N LEU A 181 -2.99 2.75 19.37
CA LEU A 181 -2.65 2.24 18.04
C LEU A 181 -2.46 3.40 17.04
N LEU A 182 -3.36 4.38 17.06
CA LEU A 182 -3.25 5.60 16.26
C LEU A 182 -1.96 6.38 16.59
N GLY A 183 -1.57 6.44 17.87
CA GLY A 183 -0.31 7.02 18.30
C GLY A 183 0.92 6.31 17.73
N LEU A 184 0.92 4.97 17.73
CA LEU A 184 1.98 4.15 17.12
C LEU A 184 2.03 4.30 15.60
N ALA A 185 0.87 4.37 14.94
CA ALA A 185 0.78 4.62 13.51
C ALA A 185 1.38 5.99 13.17
N ARG A 186 0.99 7.04 13.88
CA ARG A 186 1.48 8.41 13.66
C ARG A 186 2.97 8.58 13.93
N SER A 187 3.59 7.75 14.77
CA SER A 187 5.05 7.76 14.94
C SER A 187 5.79 6.95 13.87
N GLY A 188 5.08 6.09 13.13
CA GLY A 188 5.66 5.11 12.21
C GLY A 188 6.12 3.81 12.88
N ALA A 189 5.89 3.67 14.19
CA ALA A 189 6.23 2.44 14.91
C ALA A 189 5.36 1.25 14.48
N LEU A 190 4.08 1.50 14.16
CA LEU A 190 3.15 0.43 13.81
C LEU A 190 3.54 -0.35 12.55
N ASP A 191 4.09 0.32 11.53
CA ASP A 191 4.60 -0.35 10.33
C ASP A 191 5.69 -1.38 10.69
N GLY A 192 6.52 -1.06 11.69
CA GLY A 192 7.53 -1.96 12.24
C GLY A 192 6.90 -3.13 13.01
N GLU A 193 5.98 -2.86 13.93
CA GLU A 193 5.30 -3.91 14.72
C GLU A 193 4.54 -4.93 13.86
N LEU A 194 3.96 -4.50 12.73
CA LEU A 194 3.25 -5.40 11.83
C LEU A 194 4.18 -6.26 10.95
N GLN A 195 5.40 -5.78 10.71
CA GLN A 195 6.44 -6.50 9.96
C GLN A 195 7.35 -7.35 10.87
N ALA A 196 7.44 -7.01 12.16
CA ALA A 196 8.36 -7.60 13.10
C ALA A 196 7.92 -9.00 13.55
N GLU A 197 8.11 -10.00 12.70
CA GLU A 197 8.05 -11.42 13.07
C GLU A 197 9.43 -11.95 13.51
N GLY A 198 10.23 -11.12 14.19
CA GLY A 198 11.51 -11.54 14.77
C GLY A 198 12.71 -11.55 13.81
N LYS A 199 12.66 -10.89 12.64
CA LYS A 199 13.79 -10.72 11.72
C LYS A 199 14.04 -9.27 11.35
N PHE A 200 15.30 -8.84 11.40
CA PHE A 200 15.72 -7.46 11.11
C PHE A 200 15.57 -7.06 9.63
N TYR A 201 15.58 -8.04 8.72
CA TYR A 201 15.27 -7.86 7.30
C TYR A 201 14.10 -8.78 6.93
N GLN A 202 12.93 -8.19 6.71
CA GLN A 202 11.68 -8.85 6.32
C GLN A 202 11.15 -8.15 5.07
N THR A 203 10.71 -8.92 4.08
CA THR A 203 10.07 -8.42 2.84
C THR A 203 8.60 -8.82 2.75
N ASP A 204 8.07 -9.46 3.80
CA ASP A 204 6.66 -9.76 3.96
C ASP A 204 5.93 -8.52 4.48
N TYR A 205 5.20 -7.88 3.57
CA TYR A 205 4.34 -6.73 3.84
C TYR A 205 2.86 -7.11 3.84
N THR A 206 2.51 -8.40 3.92
CA THR A 206 1.11 -8.85 3.81
C THR A 206 0.23 -8.19 4.86
N ARG A 207 0.62 -8.18 6.14
CA ARG A 207 -0.18 -7.55 7.21
C ARG A 207 -0.37 -6.04 7.06
N PRO A 208 0.70 -5.23 6.89
CA PRO A 208 0.52 -3.79 6.73
C PRO A 208 -0.24 -3.43 5.44
N LEU A 209 -0.08 -4.20 4.35
CA LEU A 209 -0.84 -3.99 3.12
C LEU A 209 -2.32 -4.31 3.29
N LEU A 210 -2.66 -5.44 3.93
CA LEU A 210 -4.04 -5.80 4.21
C LEU A 210 -4.72 -4.75 5.08
N PHE A 211 -4.08 -4.37 6.20
CA PHE A 211 -4.64 -3.37 7.09
C PHE A 211 -4.81 -1.99 6.42
N LEU A 212 -3.86 -1.59 5.58
CA LEU A 212 -4.00 -0.37 4.78
C LEU A 212 -5.13 -0.46 3.74
N SER A 213 -5.36 -1.65 3.16
CA SER A 213 -6.41 -1.88 2.16
C SER A 213 -7.82 -1.94 2.75
N ASP A 214 -7.96 -2.26 4.04
CA ASP A 214 -9.24 -2.26 4.75
C ASP A 214 -9.73 -0.83 5.09
N GLY A 215 -8.84 0.16 5.02
CA GLY A 215 -9.18 1.58 5.14
C GLY A 215 -9.59 2.23 3.83
N SER A 216 -10.30 3.35 3.88
CA SER A 216 -10.70 4.07 2.66
C SER A 216 -9.57 4.93 2.08
N TYR A 217 -8.53 5.21 2.87
CA TYR A 217 -7.43 6.09 2.45
C TYR A 217 -6.70 5.63 1.18
N LEU A 218 -6.32 4.35 1.09
CA LEU A 218 -5.63 3.82 -0.09
C LEU A 218 -6.50 3.93 -1.35
N GLU A 219 -7.78 3.57 -1.23
CA GLU A 219 -8.75 3.65 -2.32
C GLU A 219 -8.97 5.11 -2.75
N SER A 220 -9.11 6.04 -1.80
CA SER A 220 -9.28 7.46 -2.10
C SER A 220 -8.09 8.06 -2.85
N ARG A 221 -6.87 7.65 -2.49
CA ARG A 221 -5.62 7.99 -3.20
C ARG A 221 -5.62 7.41 -4.60
N ALA A 222 -5.95 6.13 -4.75
CA ALA A 222 -6.02 5.48 -6.06
C ALA A 222 -7.04 6.18 -6.99
N ARG A 223 -8.23 6.52 -6.48
CA ARG A 223 -9.24 7.29 -7.23
C ARG A 223 -8.74 8.67 -7.64
N ALA A 224 -8.07 9.39 -6.73
CA ALA A 224 -7.49 10.70 -7.03
C ALA A 224 -6.39 10.64 -8.11
N GLU A 225 -5.73 9.49 -8.25
CA GLU A 225 -4.72 9.22 -9.28
C GLU A 225 -5.30 8.53 -10.53
N HIS A 226 -6.63 8.44 -10.66
CA HIS A 226 -7.34 7.76 -11.75
C HIS A 226 -7.00 6.26 -11.89
N LEU A 227 -6.60 5.63 -10.79
CA LEU A 227 -6.29 4.20 -10.69
C LEU A 227 -7.45 3.37 -10.14
N GLY A 228 -8.63 3.98 -9.94
CA GLY A 228 -9.82 3.35 -9.35
C GLY A 228 -10.45 2.22 -10.18
N GLY A 229 -10.03 2.07 -11.45
CA GLY A 229 -10.33 0.89 -12.25
C GLY A 229 -11.80 0.75 -12.65
N ASP A 230 -12.35 1.66 -13.44
CA ASP A 230 -13.64 1.45 -14.12
C ASP A 230 -13.55 0.39 -15.25
N GLN A 231 -12.33 -0.10 -15.55
CA GLN A 231 -11.99 -0.86 -16.76
C GLN A 231 -11.71 -2.34 -16.53
N TRP A 232 -11.69 -2.80 -15.27
CA TRP A 232 -11.50 -4.21 -14.92
C TRP A 232 -12.57 -4.61 -13.90
N GLY A 233 -13.77 -4.89 -14.43
CA GLY A 233 -14.85 -5.57 -13.70
C GLY A 233 -14.69 -7.08 -13.72
#